data_AF-A0A522WLN7-F1
#
_entry.id   AF-A0A522WLN7-F1
#
_cell.length_a   1.000
_cell.length_b   1.000
_cell.length_c   1.000
_cell.angle_alpha   90.00
_cell.angle_beta   90.00
_cell.angle_gamma   90.00
#
_symmetry.space_group_name_H-M   'P 1'
#
loop_
_entity.id
_entity.type
_entity.pdbx_description
1 polymer ?
#
loop_
_entity_poly.entity_id
_entity_poly.type
_entity_poly.pdbx_seq_one_letter_code
_entity_poly.pdbx_strand_id
1 'polypeptide(L)' 'MKTRDEALAKIAATILDVETLETRNSDRLDFHELSVWGIKAALEAAYAAGRAGAQLTNGGEAAGREAK' A
#
# COMPACT_ATOMS: atom_id res chain seq x y z
N MET A 1 -5.48 3.95 -12.01
CA MET A 1 -4.23 3.55 -11.32
C MET A 1 -4.06 4.39 -10.05
N LYS A 2 -4.88 4.14 -9.01
CA LYS A 2 -4.76 4.87 -7.72
C LYS A 2 -4.69 3.95 -6.50
N THR A 3 -5.06 2.67 -6.66
CA THR A 3 -5.22 1.73 -5.53
C THR A 3 -3.91 1.40 -4.81
N ARG A 4 -2.78 1.33 -5.53
CA ARG A 4 -1.47 1.04 -4.91
C ARG A 4 -1.02 2.20 -4.03
N ASP A 5 -0.97 3.40 -4.59
CA ASP A 5 -0.40 4.55 -3.90
C ASP A 5 -1.32 4.99 -2.73
N GLU A 6 -2.64 4.85 -2.88
CA GLU A 6 -3.60 5.02 -1.78
C GLU A 6 -3.39 4.01 -0.65
N ALA A 7 -3.14 2.74 -0.98
CA ALA A 7 -2.85 1.71 0.03
C ALA A 7 -1.53 2.00 0.76
N LEU A 8 -0.48 2.40 0.03
CA LEU A 8 0.81 2.77 0.62
C LEU A 8 0.69 3.99 1.52
N ALA A 9 0.00 5.04 1.08
CA ALA A 9 -0.23 6.25 1.89
C ALA A 9 -1.00 5.92 3.18
N LYS A 10 -2.02 5.06 3.10
CA LYS A 10 -2.77 4.62 4.28
C LYS A 10 -1.90 3.83 5.26
N ILE A 11 -1.07 2.92 4.76
CA ILE A 11 -0.16 2.12 5.59
C ILE A 11 0.86 3.02 6.29
N ALA A 12 1.46 3.96 5.55
CA ALA A 12 2.41 4.93 6.10
C ALA A 12 1.79 5.76 7.23
N ALA A 13 0.60 6.32 7.01
CA ALA A 13 -0.08 7.15 8.00
C ALA A 13 -0.54 6.37 9.24
N THR A 14 -0.96 5.10 9.07
CA THR A 14 -1.58 4.34 10.18
C THR A 14 -0.61 3.49 10.98
N ILE A 15 0.45 2.96 10.36
CA ILE A 15 1.40 2.04 11.00
C ILE A 15 2.72 2.73 11.33
N LEU A 16 3.20 3.61 10.44
CA LEU A 16 4.48 4.29 10.60
C LEU A 16 4.35 5.71 11.15
N ASP A 17 3.13 6.25 11.23
CA ASP A 17 2.86 7.64 11.60
C ASP A 17 3.61 8.64 10.69
N VAL A 18 3.70 8.31 9.40
CA VAL A 18 4.33 9.15 8.37
C VAL A 18 3.23 9.76 7.50
N GLU A 19 3.18 11.09 7.47
CA GLU A 19 2.14 11.86 6.78
C GLU A 19 2.15 11.64 5.26
N THR A 20 3.33 11.56 4.66
CA THR A 20 3.50 11.43 3.21
C THR A 20 4.73 10.61 2.86
N LEU A 21 4.66 9.89 1.73
CA LEU A 21 5.79 9.17 1.14
C LEU A 21 6.50 9.99 0.04
N GLU A 22 6.10 11.24 -0.17
CA GLU A 22 6.77 12.16 -1.09
C GLU A 22 8.07 12.69 -0.49
N THR A 23 9.13 12.80 -1.28
CA THR A 23 10.40 13.40 -0.85
C THR A 23 10.29 14.91 -0.78
N ARG A 24 10.64 15.49 0.38
CA ARG A 24 10.51 16.93 0.66
C ARG A 24 11.85 17.67 0.67
N ASN A 25 12.96 16.97 0.47
CA ASN A 25 14.33 17.50 0.51
C ASN A 25 14.63 18.25 1.81
N SER A 26 14.17 17.70 2.93
CA SER A 26 14.36 18.27 4.26
C SER A 26 14.55 17.15 5.26
N ASP A 27 15.72 17.13 5.91
CA ASP A 27 16.08 16.02 6.79
C ASP A 27 15.01 15.74 7.87
N ARG A 28 14.48 16.80 8.50
CA ARG A 28 13.47 16.67 9.56
C ARG A 28 12.12 16.17 9.05
N LEU A 29 11.85 16.29 7.76
CA LEU A 29 10.59 15.86 7.13
C LEU A 29 10.71 14.52 6.41
N ASP A 30 11.93 14.13 6.02
CA ASP A 30 12.20 12.92 5.23
C ASP A 30 12.83 11.78 6.04
N PHE A 31 13.49 12.07 7.17
CA PHE A 31 14.04 11.05 8.07
C PHE A 31 13.15 10.86 9.29
N HIS A 32 12.74 9.61 9.49
CA HIS A 32 11.88 9.20 10.60
C HIS A 32 12.58 8.13 11.45
N GLU A 33 12.55 8.31 12.78
CA GLU A 33 12.94 7.25 13.71
C GLU A 33 11.78 6.27 13.86
N LEU A 34 11.91 5.10 13.24
CA LEU A 34 10.87 4.08 13.21
C LEU A 34 11.35 2.82 13.93
N SER A 35 10.42 2.20 14.66
CA SER A 35 10.69 0.91 15.30
C SER A 35 10.77 -0.21 14.26
N VAL A 36 11.64 -1.19 14.52
CA VAL A 36 11.78 -2.37 13.64
C VAL A 36 10.48 -3.18 13.53
N TRP A 37 9.66 -3.20 14.58
CA TRP A 37 8.35 -3.87 14.55
C TRP A 37 7.31 -3.08 13.75
N GLY A 38 7.34 -1.74 13.78
CA GLY A 38 6.50 -0.90 12.94
C GLY A 38 6.82 -1.08 11.45
N ILE A 39 8.11 -1.08 11.11
CA ILE A 39 8.58 -1.36 9.73
C ILE A 39 8.09 -2.74 9.27
N LYS A 40 8.26 -3.77 10.10
CA LYS A 40 7.80 -5.12 9.79
C LYS A 40 6.28 -5.16 9.52
N ALA A 41 5.48 -4.55 10.41
CA ALA A 41 4.03 -4.52 10.26
C ALA A 41 3.58 -3.80 8.98
N ALA A 42 4.25 -2.70 8.61
CA ALA A 42 3.96 -1.96 7.39
C ALA A 42 4.26 -2.80 6.13
N LEU A 43 5.39 -3.53 6.11
CA LEU A 43 5.75 -4.42 5.02
C LEU A 43 4.76 -5.59 4.87
N GLU A 44 4.35 -6.20 5.98
CA GLU A 44 3.35 -7.27 5.98
C GLU A 44 2.00 -6.77 5.44
N ALA A 45 1.56 -5.58 5.87
CA ALA A 45 0.33 -4.95 5.39
C ALA A 45 0.41 -4.62 3.88
N ALA A 46 1.53 -4.08 3.40
CA ALA A 46 1.72 -3.76 1.99
C ALA A 46 1.70 -5.02 1.12
N TYR A 47 2.36 -6.09 1.57
CA TYR A 47 2.34 -7.38 0.88
C TYR A 47 0.93 -7.98 0.81
N ALA A 48 0.19 -7.95 1.92
CA ALA A 48 -1.19 -8.43 1.95
C ALA A 48 -2.11 -7.63 1.01
N ALA A 49 -2.00 -6.29 1.01
CA ALA A 49 -2.75 -5.41 0.13
C ALA A 49 -2.46 -5.71 -1.35
N GLY A 50 -1.19 -5.94 -1.70
CA GLY A 50 -0.80 -6.35 -3.05
C GLY A 50 -1.42 -7.68 -3.49
N ARG A 51 -1.46 -8.69 -2.61
CA ARG A 51 -2.11 -9.98 -2.90
C ARG A 51 -3.62 -9.85 -3.08
N ALA A 52 -4.30 -9.08 -2.23
CA ALA A 52 -5.73 -8.84 -2.35
C ALA A 52 -6.08 -8.12 -3.66
N GLY A 53 -5.27 -7.14 -4.06
CA GLY A 53 -5.41 -6.46 -5.35
C GLY A 53 -5.32 -7.43 -6.53
N ALA A 54 -4.32 -8.32 -6.53
CA ALA A 54 -4.16 -9.33 -7.58
C ALA A 54 -5.32 -10.34 -7.63
N GLN A 55 -5.93 -10.67 -6.50
CA GLN A 55 -7.10 -11.56 -6.46
C GLN A 55 -8.34 -10.91 -7.07
N LEU A 56 -8.54 -9.60 -6.85
CA LEU A 56 -9.64 -8.84 -7.44
C LEU A 56 -9.51 -8.67 -8.96
N THR A 57 -8.30 -8.59 -9.51
CA THR A 57 -8.10 -8.51 -10.97
C THR A 57 -8.32 -9.84 -11.68
N ASN A 58 -7.96 -10.97 -11.04
CA ASN A 58 -8.11 -12.30 -11.63
C ASN A 58 -9.55 -12.85 -11.58
N GLY A 59 -10.39 -12.32 -10.68
CA GLY A 59 -11.80 -12.73 -10.55
C GLY A 59 -12.81 -11.98 -11.43
N GLY A 60 -12.38 -10.92 -12.13
CA GLY A 60 -13.26 -10.03 -12.91
C GLY A 60 -13.49 -10.43 -14.37
N GLU A 61 -12.66 -11.30 -14.95
CA GLU A 61 -12.71 -11.66 -16.39
C GLU A 61 -13.56 -12.90 -16.71
N ALA A 62 -14.06 -13.63 -15.71
CA ALA A 62 -14.78 -14.90 -15.91
C ALA A 62 -16.31 -14.78 -16.07
N ALA A 63 -16.92 -13.59 -15.93
CA ALA A 63 -18.39 -13.43 -15.90
C ALA A 63 -19.01 -12.86 -17.20
N GLY A 64 -18.24 -12.77 -18.30
CA GLY A 64 -18.67 -12.05 -19.51
C GLY A 64 -18.78 -12.86 -20.80
N ARG A 65 -18.65 -14.20 -20.79
CA ARG A 65 -18.72 -15.02 -22.02
C ARG A 65 -19.80 -16.09 -21.96
N GLU A 66 -21.06 -15.69 -21.88
CA GLU A 66 -22.16 -16.48 -22.44
C GLU A 66 -23.10 -15.56 -23.20
N ALA A 67 -22.74 -15.33 -24.45
CA ALA A 67 -23.65 -14.90 -25.50
C ALA A 67 -23.38 -15.77 -26.72
N LYS A 68 -24.12 -16.88 -26.83
CA LYS A 68 -24.73 -17.35 -28.08
C LYS A 68 -25.74 -18.47 -27.81
#